data_AF-A0A182MLC9-F1
#
_entry.id   AF-A0A182MLC9-F1
#
_cell.length_a   1.000
_cell.length_b   1.000
_cell.length_c   1.000
_cell.angle_alpha   90.00
_cell.angle_beta   90.00
_cell.angle_gamma   90.00
#
_symmetry.space_group_name_H-M   'P 1'
#
loop_
_entity.id
_entity.type
_entity.pdbx_description
1 polymer ?
#
loop_
_entity_poly.entity_id
_entity_poly.type
_entity_poly.pdbx_seq_one_letter_code
_entity_poly.pdbx_strand_id
1 'polypeptide(L)'
;MWQKLVLVTVLASFACQQLVSSKTVAVPEAVKKVLPRAESDVLIEFDRLFNELHYDIDYKLRILRMNQSLAIKNLNAQFISRFGIVITQIQEEKLRVKDAILQHALDIGDTQNPCIVEQNNEALRQATQAAADISLAAELAYADMATASRVFFYPQVQAFQNSSTDLQNAVLEKLSRSNAVTDLDITLAELAYMYEAEEDKVERVVAGIEQELENFQEVVNNVRRDIWAMSDRIGRNFVFNMGLLLEDALQCS
;
A
#
# COMPACT_ATOMS: atom_id res chain seq x y z
N MET A 1 15.66 44.97 -12.43
CA MET A 1 15.26 43.97 -13.46
C MET A 1 15.97 44.17 -14.79
N TRP A 2 16.07 45.39 -15.34
CA TRP A 2 16.75 45.64 -16.63
C TRP A 2 18.25 45.29 -16.65
N GLN A 3 18.99 45.47 -15.57
CA GLN A 3 20.42 45.10 -15.51
C GLN A 3 20.66 43.57 -15.55
N LYS A 4 19.71 42.74 -15.11
CA LYS A 4 19.82 41.27 -15.20
C LYS A 4 19.59 40.77 -16.64
N LEU A 5 18.74 41.45 -17.42
CA LEU A 5 18.47 41.12 -18.82
C LEU A 5 19.63 41.49 -19.76
N VAL A 6 20.38 42.56 -19.46
CA VAL A 6 21.57 42.97 -20.23
C VAL A 6 22.75 42.02 -19.99
N LEU A 7 22.90 41.49 -18.77
CA LEU A 7 23.96 40.53 -18.45
C LEU A 7 23.75 39.17 -19.16
N VAL A 8 22.51 38.71 -19.24
CA VAL A 8 22.13 37.44 -19.90
C VAL A 8 22.28 37.53 -21.42
N THR A 9 21.99 38.67 -22.03
CA THR A 9 22.15 38.86 -23.49
C THR A 9 23.61 39.01 -23.92
N VAL A 10 24.48 39.59 -23.08
CA VAL A 10 25.93 39.67 -23.34
C VAL A 10 26.58 38.29 -23.19
N LEU A 11 26.22 37.49 -22.18
CA LEU A 11 26.75 36.13 -22.01
C LEU A 11 26.30 35.17 -23.12
N ALA A 12 25.05 35.29 -23.59
CA ALA A 12 24.54 34.49 -24.71
C ALA A 12 25.22 34.82 -26.05
N SER A 13 25.61 36.08 -26.28
CA SER A 13 26.32 36.47 -27.51
C SER A 13 27.81 36.09 -27.51
N PHE A 14 28.45 35.98 -26.34
CA PHE A 14 29.78 35.39 -26.21
C PHE A 14 29.80 33.87 -26.41
N ALA A 15 28.76 33.16 -25.94
CA ALA A 15 28.65 31.70 -26.13
C ALA A 15 28.46 31.32 -27.61
N CYS A 16 27.75 32.12 -28.40
CA CYS A 16 27.60 31.87 -29.84
C CYS A 16 28.84 32.22 -30.67
N GLN A 17 29.74 33.11 -30.21
CA GLN A 17 30.95 33.47 -30.95
C GLN A 17 32.14 32.52 -30.73
N GLN A 18 32.11 31.66 -29.70
CA GLN A 18 33.18 30.68 -29.46
C GLN A 18 32.99 29.33 -30.14
N LEU A 19 31.88 29.13 -30.87
CA LEU A 19 31.66 27.92 -31.68
C LEU A 19 32.49 27.84 -32.96
N VAL A 20 33.35 28.84 -33.25
CA VAL A 20 34.26 28.81 -34.40
C VAL A 20 35.67 29.22 -33.97
N SER A 21 36.40 28.29 -33.37
CA SER A 21 37.85 28.11 -33.57
C SER A 21 38.38 27.12 -32.55
N SER A 22 38.68 25.90 -33.00
CA SER A 22 39.53 24.97 -32.27
C SER A 22 40.89 25.60 -32.02
N LYS A 23 41.18 25.92 -30.76
CA LYS A 23 42.55 26.02 -30.21
C LYS A 23 42.41 25.97 -28.71
N THR A 24 43.01 24.96 -28.11
CA THR A 24 43.20 24.81 -26.67
C THR A 24 43.86 26.08 -26.12
N VAL A 25 43.05 26.94 -25.51
CA VAL A 25 43.52 28.12 -24.79
C VAL A 25 44.07 27.64 -23.45
N ALA A 26 45.38 27.78 -23.26
CA ALA A 26 46.00 27.51 -21.97
C ALA A 26 45.43 28.50 -20.93
N VAL A 27 44.67 27.97 -19.97
CA VAL A 27 44.07 28.75 -18.88
C VAL A 27 45.19 29.40 -18.04
N PRO A 28 45.18 30.74 -17.86
CA PRO A 28 46.19 31.45 -17.07
C PRO A 28 46.24 30.94 -15.62
N GLU A 29 47.43 30.83 -15.02
CA GLU A 29 47.62 30.35 -13.64
C GLU A 29 46.87 31.18 -12.58
N ALA A 30 46.56 32.44 -12.87
CA ALA A 30 45.74 33.29 -12.02
C ALA A 30 44.28 32.83 -11.94
N VAL A 31 43.75 32.22 -13.01
CA VAL A 31 42.39 31.67 -13.06
C VAL A 31 42.34 30.31 -12.36
N LYS A 32 43.39 29.49 -12.51
CA LYS A 32 43.56 28.22 -11.75
C LYS A 32 43.62 28.39 -10.23
N LYS A 33 43.96 29.57 -9.71
CA LYS A 33 43.95 29.84 -8.26
C LYS A 33 42.57 30.21 -7.69
N VAL A 34 41.60 30.56 -8.55
CA VAL A 34 40.25 30.96 -8.15
C VAL A 34 39.23 29.85 -8.39
N LEU A 35 39.48 28.94 -9.35
CA LEU A 35 38.61 27.78 -9.60
C LEU A 35 38.49 26.72 -8.50
N PRO A 36 39.47 26.43 -7.62
CA PRO A 36 39.38 25.22 -6.78
C PRO A 36 38.38 25.32 -5.61
N ARG A 37 37.71 26.46 -5.43
CA ARG A 37 36.63 26.61 -4.42
C ARG A 37 35.23 26.57 -5.04
N ALA A 38 35.03 27.16 -6.21
CA ALA A 38 33.72 27.18 -6.86
C ALA A 38 33.27 25.78 -7.33
N GLU A 39 34.19 24.96 -7.84
CA GLU A 39 33.91 23.56 -8.22
C GLU A 39 33.56 22.68 -7.01
N SER A 40 34.23 22.92 -5.87
CA SER A 40 33.96 22.18 -4.62
C SER A 40 32.59 22.52 -4.04
N ASP A 41 32.20 23.80 -4.04
CA ASP A 41 30.92 24.21 -3.47
C ASP A 41 29.73 23.67 -4.27
N VAL A 42 29.84 23.61 -5.61
CA VAL A 42 28.80 23.04 -6.49
C VAL A 42 28.72 21.52 -6.33
N LEU A 43 29.86 20.83 -6.21
CA LEU A 43 29.89 19.38 -5.95
C LEU A 43 29.32 19.02 -4.58
N ILE A 44 29.67 19.80 -3.55
CA ILE A 44 29.13 19.63 -2.20
C ILE A 44 27.63 19.86 -2.20
N GLU A 45 27.15 20.87 -2.91
CA GLU A 45 25.72 21.15 -3.00
C GLU A 45 24.98 20.06 -3.79
N PHE A 46 25.55 19.55 -4.88
CA PHE A 46 24.98 18.41 -5.60
C PHE A 46 24.92 17.14 -4.74
N ASP A 47 25.99 16.80 -4.03
CA ASP A 47 26.02 15.65 -3.11
C ASP A 47 25.02 15.82 -1.96
N ARG A 48 24.91 17.03 -1.41
CA ARG A 48 23.91 17.36 -0.38
C ARG A 48 22.49 17.13 -0.90
N LEU A 49 22.16 17.71 -2.05
CA LEU A 49 20.85 17.59 -2.69
C LEU A 49 20.54 16.13 -3.03
N PHE A 50 21.48 15.40 -3.62
CA PHE A 50 21.32 13.98 -3.95
C PHE A 50 21.01 13.13 -2.72
N ASN A 51 21.77 13.31 -1.63
CA ASN A 51 21.58 12.56 -0.39
C ASN A 51 20.28 12.96 0.35
N GLU A 52 19.92 14.24 0.35
CA GLU A 52 18.67 14.73 0.93
C GLU A 52 17.45 14.12 0.23
N LEU A 53 17.46 14.09 -1.10
CA LEU A 53 16.40 13.46 -1.89
C LEU A 53 16.25 11.98 -1.52
N HIS A 54 17.37 11.25 -1.51
CA HIS A 54 17.38 9.83 -1.19
C HIS A 54 16.86 9.54 0.23
N TYR A 55 17.22 10.40 1.19
CA TYR A 55 16.74 10.31 2.56
C TYR A 55 15.23 10.54 2.66
N ASP A 56 14.71 11.60 2.02
CA ASP A 56 13.29 11.94 2.05
C ASP A 56 12.42 10.83 1.45
N ILE A 57 12.91 10.26 0.35
CA ILE A 57 12.31 9.10 -0.31
C ILE A 57 12.22 7.91 0.65
N ASP A 58 13.35 7.50 1.22
CA ASP A 58 13.42 6.30 2.06
C ASP A 58 12.57 6.47 3.32
N TYR A 59 12.58 7.67 3.90
CA TYR A 59 11.75 8.03 5.03
C TYR A 59 10.27 7.91 4.70
N LYS A 60 9.82 8.47 3.57
CA LYS A 60 8.41 8.43 3.15
C LYS A 60 7.95 7.01 2.81
N LEU A 61 8.71 6.27 2.01
CA LEU A 61 8.40 4.87 1.69
C LEU A 61 8.29 4.00 2.95
N ARG A 62 9.15 4.25 3.94
CA ARG A 62 9.08 3.57 5.24
C ARG A 62 7.79 3.88 5.98
N ILE A 63 7.39 5.14 6.08
CA ILE A 63 6.12 5.54 6.73
C ILE A 63 4.94 4.86 6.04
N LEU A 64 4.92 4.88 4.72
CA LEU A 64 3.85 4.28 3.92
C LEU A 64 3.71 2.78 4.17
N ARG A 65 4.84 2.05 4.13
CA ARG A 65 4.88 0.63 4.48
C ARG A 65 4.34 0.38 5.89
N MET A 66 4.72 1.23 6.86
CA MET A 66 4.25 1.12 8.25
C MET A 66 2.74 1.36 8.36
N ASN A 67 2.21 2.41 7.72
CA ASN A 67 0.78 2.75 7.75
C ASN A 67 -0.07 1.65 7.14
N GLN A 68 0.32 1.12 5.97
CA GLN A 68 -0.40 0.03 5.34
C GLN A 68 -0.33 -1.27 6.16
N SER A 69 0.85 -1.60 6.69
CA SER A 69 1.02 -2.77 7.55
C SER A 69 0.16 -2.67 8.81
N LEU A 70 0.03 -1.47 9.39
CA LEU A 70 -0.86 -1.19 10.51
C LEU A 70 -2.34 -1.36 10.11
N ALA A 71 -2.74 -0.83 8.95
CA ALA A 71 -4.10 -0.94 8.45
C ALA A 71 -4.50 -2.41 8.19
N ILE A 72 -3.65 -3.20 7.55
CA ILE A 72 -3.86 -4.64 7.32
C ILE A 72 -3.95 -5.39 8.66
N LYS A 73 -3.03 -5.11 9.59
CA LYS A 73 -3.03 -5.73 10.92
C LYS A 73 -4.33 -5.42 11.68
N ASN A 74 -4.77 -4.17 11.65
CA ASN A 74 -6.01 -3.75 12.31
C ASN A 74 -7.23 -4.41 11.66
N LEU A 75 -7.28 -4.49 10.33
CA LEU A 75 -8.38 -5.14 9.63
C LEU A 75 -8.41 -6.65 9.93
N ASN A 76 -7.25 -7.33 9.96
CA ASN A 76 -7.14 -8.73 10.37
C ASN A 76 -7.67 -8.95 11.79
N ALA A 77 -7.30 -8.09 12.74
CA ALA A 77 -7.80 -8.18 14.11
C ALA A 77 -9.33 -7.98 14.16
N GLN A 78 -9.88 -7.06 13.38
CA GLN A 78 -11.32 -6.84 13.27
C GLN A 78 -12.05 -8.05 12.68
N PHE A 79 -11.48 -8.72 11.67
CA PHE A 79 -12.05 -9.94 11.08
C PHE A 79 -12.02 -11.11 12.05
N ILE A 80 -10.89 -11.37 12.70
CA ILE A 80 -10.80 -12.43 13.73
C ILE A 80 -11.85 -12.19 14.83
N SER A 81 -11.96 -10.96 15.31
CA SER A 81 -12.95 -10.60 16.33
C SER A 81 -14.38 -10.81 15.83
N ARG A 82 -14.71 -10.34 14.61
CA ARG A 82 -16.07 -10.44 14.07
C ARG A 82 -16.47 -11.90 13.83
N PHE A 83 -15.62 -12.69 13.19
CA PHE A 83 -15.87 -14.11 12.98
C PHE A 83 -16.00 -14.85 14.32
N GLY A 84 -15.15 -14.52 15.31
CA GLY A 84 -15.26 -15.05 16.66
C GLY A 84 -16.65 -14.80 17.27
N ILE A 85 -17.17 -13.57 17.20
CA ILE A 85 -18.52 -13.23 17.69
C ILE A 85 -19.59 -14.07 16.99
N VAL A 86 -19.56 -14.18 15.67
CA VAL A 86 -20.59 -14.94 14.91
C VAL A 86 -20.50 -16.44 15.22
N ILE A 87 -19.28 -16.98 15.33
CA ILE A 87 -19.08 -18.39 15.74
C ILE A 87 -19.66 -18.64 17.12
N THR A 88 -19.40 -17.75 18.08
CA THR A 88 -19.97 -17.85 19.44
C THR A 88 -21.50 -17.82 19.39
N GLN A 89 -22.10 -16.90 18.63
CA GLN A 89 -23.56 -16.83 18.46
C GLN A 89 -24.14 -18.14 17.90
N ILE A 90 -23.50 -18.72 16.88
CA ILE A 90 -23.91 -20.00 16.30
C ILE A 90 -23.81 -21.13 17.34
N GLN A 91 -22.73 -21.17 18.12
CA GLN A 91 -22.53 -22.19 19.14
C GLN A 91 -23.56 -22.09 20.26
N GLU A 92 -23.82 -20.89 20.78
CA GLU A 92 -24.81 -20.63 21.81
C GLU A 92 -26.21 -21.02 21.34
N GLU A 93 -26.59 -20.59 20.14
CA GLU A 93 -27.93 -20.88 19.59
C GLU A 93 -28.10 -22.37 19.29
N LYS A 94 -27.06 -23.04 18.77
CA LYS A 94 -27.05 -24.49 18.58
C LYS A 94 -27.30 -25.23 19.90
N LEU A 95 -26.58 -24.85 20.96
CA LEU A 95 -26.75 -25.47 22.28
C LEU A 95 -28.15 -25.23 22.83
N ARG A 96 -28.63 -23.99 22.76
CA ARG A 96 -29.98 -23.60 23.19
C ARG A 96 -31.06 -24.46 22.53
N VAL A 97 -31.02 -24.60 21.19
CA VAL A 97 -32.02 -25.39 20.46
C VAL A 97 -31.88 -26.88 20.77
N LYS A 98 -30.65 -27.41 20.79
CA LYS A 98 -30.42 -28.81 21.13
C LYS A 98 -30.97 -29.16 22.51
N ASP A 99 -30.72 -28.32 23.51
CA ASP A 99 -31.19 -28.54 24.88
C ASP A 99 -32.72 -28.48 24.95
N ALA A 100 -33.34 -27.55 24.22
CA ALA A 100 -34.80 -27.44 24.16
C ALA A 100 -35.45 -28.66 23.47
N ILE A 101 -34.88 -29.16 22.37
CA ILE A 101 -35.33 -30.39 21.71
C ILE A 101 -35.19 -31.58 22.65
N LEU A 102 -34.07 -31.69 23.36
CA LEU A 102 -33.82 -32.79 24.28
C LEU A 102 -34.80 -32.77 25.46
N GLN A 103 -35.09 -31.59 26.00
CA GLN A 103 -36.09 -31.42 27.05
C GLN A 103 -37.48 -31.86 26.58
N HIS A 104 -37.91 -31.42 25.39
CA HIS A 104 -39.19 -31.85 24.82
C HIS A 104 -39.23 -33.37 24.59
N ALA A 105 -38.14 -33.96 24.10
CA ALA A 105 -38.03 -35.41 23.91
C ALA A 105 -38.15 -36.21 25.22
N LEU A 106 -37.67 -35.65 26.33
CA LEU A 106 -37.85 -36.21 27.67
C LEU A 106 -39.28 -36.05 28.16
N ASP A 107 -39.92 -34.92 27.87
CA ASP A 107 -41.30 -34.64 28.28
C ASP A 107 -42.32 -35.57 27.57
N ILE A 108 -42.09 -35.92 26.29
CA ILE A 108 -42.89 -36.92 25.58
C ILE A 108 -42.54 -38.38 25.96
N GLY A 109 -41.41 -38.60 26.62
CA GLY A 109 -40.96 -39.92 27.07
C GLY A 109 -40.36 -40.83 25.98
N ASP A 110 -40.17 -40.32 24.76
CA ASP A 110 -39.57 -41.04 23.63
C ASP A 110 -38.42 -40.25 22.98
N THR A 111 -37.24 -40.41 23.58
CA THR A 111 -36.00 -39.81 23.06
C THR A 111 -35.53 -40.39 21.72
N GLN A 112 -36.13 -41.48 21.24
CA GLN A 112 -35.83 -42.11 19.95
C GLN A 112 -36.92 -41.86 18.91
N ASN A 113 -37.88 -40.97 19.20
CA ASN A 113 -38.89 -40.57 18.24
C ASN A 113 -38.22 -40.14 16.92
N PRO A 114 -38.57 -40.76 15.77
CA PRO A 114 -37.94 -40.45 14.49
C PRO A 114 -37.98 -38.95 14.12
N CYS A 115 -39.03 -38.25 14.53
CA CYS A 115 -39.17 -36.80 14.33
C CYS A 115 -38.08 -36.03 15.11
N ILE A 116 -37.86 -36.36 16.39
CA ILE A 116 -36.82 -35.73 17.24
C ILE A 116 -35.41 -36.01 16.72
N VAL A 117 -35.15 -37.24 16.26
CA VAL A 117 -33.86 -37.63 15.70
C VAL A 117 -33.57 -36.84 14.41
N GLU A 118 -34.57 -36.72 13.53
CA GLU A 118 -34.42 -35.96 12.28
C GLU A 118 -34.15 -34.48 12.53
N GLN A 119 -34.89 -33.85 13.44
CA GLN A 119 -34.66 -32.43 13.77
C GLN A 119 -33.28 -32.19 14.39
N ASN A 120 -32.78 -33.11 15.22
CA ASN A 120 -31.41 -33.05 15.74
C ASN A 120 -30.35 -33.19 14.63
N ASN A 121 -30.58 -34.08 13.65
CA ASN A 121 -29.69 -34.24 12.51
C ASN A 121 -29.67 -32.98 11.63
N GLU A 122 -30.84 -32.38 11.40
CA GLU A 122 -30.97 -31.15 10.64
C GLU A 122 -30.29 -29.97 11.35
N ALA A 123 -30.41 -29.86 12.68
CA ALA A 123 -29.70 -28.87 13.47
C ALA A 123 -28.17 -29.00 13.34
N LEU A 124 -27.66 -30.24 13.33
CA LEU A 124 -26.24 -30.51 13.08
C LEU A 124 -25.83 -30.12 11.65
N ARG A 125 -26.67 -30.42 10.66
CA ARG A 125 -26.44 -30.07 9.26
C ARG A 125 -26.36 -28.56 9.07
N GLN A 126 -27.31 -27.80 9.65
CA GLN A 126 -27.30 -26.34 9.58
C GLN A 126 -26.07 -25.73 10.26
N ALA A 127 -25.66 -26.26 11.42
CA ALA A 127 -24.46 -25.79 12.09
C ALA A 127 -23.19 -26.05 11.26
N THR A 128 -23.13 -27.20 10.58
CA THR A 128 -22.03 -27.55 9.68
C THR A 128 -21.98 -26.61 8.47
N GLN A 129 -23.15 -26.33 7.87
CA GLN A 129 -23.24 -25.38 6.76
C GLN A 129 -22.81 -23.97 7.17
N ALA A 130 -23.28 -23.47 8.32
CA ALA A 130 -22.90 -22.15 8.80
C ALA A 130 -21.39 -22.03 9.09
N ALA A 131 -20.76 -23.11 9.58
CA ALA A 131 -19.30 -23.15 9.75
C ALA A 131 -18.55 -23.11 8.40
N ALA A 132 -19.06 -23.79 7.37
CA ALA A 132 -18.51 -23.74 6.02
C ALA A 132 -18.65 -22.32 5.43
N ASP A 133 -19.81 -21.70 5.59
CA ASP A 133 -20.07 -20.34 5.09
C ASP A 133 -19.16 -19.30 5.76
N ILE A 134 -18.90 -19.42 7.08
CA ILE A 134 -17.93 -18.56 7.79
C ILE A 134 -16.51 -18.78 7.27
N SER A 135 -16.12 -20.03 7.01
CA SER A 135 -14.79 -20.34 6.48
C SER A 135 -14.59 -19.72 5.10
N LEU A 136 -15.60 -19.82 4.24
CA LEU A 136 -15.60 -19.17 2.92
C LEU A 136 -15.52 -17.64 3.05
N ALA A 137 -16.30 -17.04 3.96
CA ALA A 137 -16.24 -15.60 4.19
C ALA A 137 -14.85 -15.15 4.65
N ALA A 138 -14.17 -15.94 5.48
CA ALA A 138 -12.80 -15.66 5.91
C ALA A 138 -11.81 -15.75 4.74
N GLU A 139 -11.93 -16.78 3.89
CA GLU A 139 -11.08 -16.92 2.69
C GLU A 139 -11.24 -15.74 1.72
N LEU A 140 -12.48 -15.31 1.46
CA LEU A 140 -12.76 -14.14 0.63
C LEU A 140 -12.16 -12.87 1.22
N ALA A 141 -12.29 -12.68 2.54
CA ALA A 141 -11.69 -11.56 3.24
C ALA A 141 -10.16 -11.50 3.05
N TYR A 142 -9.48 -12.65 3.17
CA TYR A 142 -8.04 -12.75 2.94
C TYR A 142 -7.66 -12.51 1.48
N ALA A 143 -8.44 -13.04 0.53
CA ALA A 143 -8.19 -12.85 -0.90
C ALA A 143 -8.31 -11.38 -1.33
N ASP A 144 -9.34 -10.68 -0.82
CA ASP A 144 -9.56 -9.26 -1.11
C ASP A 144 -8.45 -8.38 -0.52
N MET A 145 -8.01 -8.68 0.71
CA MET A 145 -6.86 -8.02 1.33
C MET A 145 -5.56 -8.21 0.54
N ALA A 146 -5.31 -9.44 0.08
CA ALA A 146 -4.13 -9.76 -0.71
C ALA A 146 -4.16 -9.02 -2.07
N THR A 147 -5.34 -8.93 -2.69
CA THR A 147 -5.54 -8.19 -3.94
C THR A 147 -5.30 -6.70 -3.73
N ALA A 148 -5.88 -6.10 -2.68
CA ALA A 148 -5.67 -4.69 -2.35
C ALA A 148 -4.18 -4.37 -2.17
N SER A 149 -3.44 -5.22 -1.46
CA SER A 149 -2.00 -5.03 -1.28
C SER A 149 -1.23 -5.13 -2.60
N ARG A 150 -1.60 -6.07 -3.47
CA ARG A 150 -0.90 -6.31 -4.74
C ARG A 150 -1.15 -5.25 -5.80
N VAL A 151 -2.37 -4.72 -5.85
CA VAL A 151 -2.79 -3.79 -6.90
C VAL A 151 -2.39 -2.36 -6.56
N PHE A 152 -2.47 -1.96 -5.28
CA PHE A 152 -2.29 -0.55 -4.91
C PHE A 152 -0.90 -0.23 -4.35
N PHE A 153 -0.24 -1.16 -3.64
CA PHE A 153 1.04 -0.86 -3.00
C PHE A 153 2.27 -1.20 -3.84
N TYR A 154 2.40 -2.46 -4.26
CA TYR A 154 3.63 -2.90 -4.94
C TYR A 154 3.94 -2.14 -6.24
N PRO A 155 2.95 -1.81 -7.10
CA PRO A 155 3.24 -1.04 -8.32
C PRO A 155 3.84 0.33 -8.03
N GLN A 156 3.40 1.00 -6.96
CA GLN A 156 3.92 2.32 -6.58
C GLN A 156 5.35 2.24 -6.06
N VAL A 157 5.63 1.26 -5.19
CA VAL A 157 7.00 0.99 -4.72
C VAL A 157 7.92 0.68 -5.91
N GLN A 158 7.46 -0.13 -6.86
CA GLN A 158 8.24 -0.49 -8.05
C GLN A 158 8.50 0.72 -8.95
N ALA A 159 7.48 1.52 -9.25
CA ALA A 159 7.63 2.74 -10.05
C ALA A 159 8.62 3.71 -9.42
N PHE A 160 8.58 3.82 -8.09
CA PHE A 160 9.53 4.62 -7.32
C PHE A 160 10.96 4.07 -7.44
N GLN A 161 11.16 2.77 -7.16
CA GLN A 161 12.46 2.12 -7.23
C GLN A 161 13.09 2.23 -8.62
N ASN A 162 12.28 2.05 -9.67
CA ASN A 162 12.74 2.23 -11.05
C ASN A 162 13.21 3.67 -11.30
N SER A 163 12.42 4.65 -10.88
CA SER A 163 12.76 6.08 -11.03
C SER A 163 14.05 6.45 -10.31
N SER A 164 14.23 5.98 -9.07
CA SER A 164 15.47 6.19 -8.32
C SER A 164 16.67 5.51 -8.99
N THR A 165 16.47 4.31 -9.53
CA THR A 165 17.52 3.57 -10.23
C THR A 165 17.93 4.27 -11.53
N ASP A 166 16.95 4.78 -12.28
CA ASP A 166 17.18 5.52 -13.52
C ASP A 166 17.99 6.81 -13.26
N LEU A 167 17.65 7.55 -12.20
CA LEU A 167 18.41 8.74 -11.78
C LEU A 167 19.85 8.37 -11.40
N GLN A 168 20.04 7.34 -10.56
CA GLN A 168 21.37 6.87 -10.18
C GLN A 168 22.21 6.47 -11.40
N ASN A 169 21.60 5.75 -12.35
CA ASN A 169 22.27 5.35 -13.58
C ASN A 169 22.63 6.55 -14.46
N ALA A 170 21.74 7.53 -14.59
CA ALA A 170 22.00 8.75 -15.36
C ALA A 170 23.18 9.54 -14.76
N VAL A 171 23.22 9.68 -13.43
CA VAL A 171 24.34 10.31 -12.71
C VAL A 171 25.65 9.56 -12.98
N LEU A 172 25.65 8.23 -12.81
CA LEU A 172 26.83 7.40 -13.05
C LEU A 172 27.30 7.44 -14.51
N GLU A 173 26.37 7.41 -15.48
CA GLU A 173 26.70 7.50 -16.91
C GLU A 173 27.36 8.85 -17.23
N LYS A 174 26.81 9.95 -16.70
CA LYS A 174 27.36 11.29 -16.91
C LYS A 174 28.73 11.45 -16.28
N LEU A 175 28.93 10.99 -15.04
CA LEU A 175 30.23 11.04 -14.38
C LEU A 175 31.27 10.13 -15.03
N SER A 176 30.87 8.98 -15.59
CA SER A 176 31.80 8.03 -16.20
C SER A 176 32.29 8.42 -17.60
N ARG A 177 31.49 9.20 -18.35
CA ARG A 177 31.83 9.62 -19.73
C ARG A 177 32.47 11.00 -19.83
N SER A 178 32.33 11.82 -18.79
CA SER A 178 32.81 13.20 -18.81
C SER A 178 34.27 13.29 -18.35
N ASN A 179 35.07 14.12 -19.02
CA ASN A 179 36.42 14.39 -18.55
C ASN A 179 36.36 15.39 -17.39
N ALA A 180 36.60 14.91 -16.18
CA ALA A 180 36.54 15.71 -14.95
C ALA A 180 37.49 16.93 -14.92
N VAL A 181 38.45 17.04 -15.85
CA VAL A 181 39.38 18.17 -15.94
C VAL A 181 38.90 19.25 -16.91
N THR A 182 38.07 18.90 -17.91
CA THR A 182 37.66 19.84 -18.97
C THR A 182 36.17 20.13 -18.98
N ASP A 183 35.34 19.18 -18.53
CA ASP A 183 33.90 19.21 -18.75
C ASP A 183 33.12 19.27 -17.43
N LEU A 184 33.81 19.36 -16.29
CA LEU A 184 33.22 19.26 -14.95
C LEU A 184 32.06 20.24 -14.74
N ASP A 185 32.23 21.51 -15.09
CA ASP A 185 31.19 22.53 -14.94
C ASP A 185 29.94 22.22 -15.79
N ILE A 186 30.13 21.66 -16.99
CA ILE A 186 29.02 21.28 -17.88
C ILE A 186 28.31 20.05 -17.32
N THR A 187 29.06 19.04 -16.91
CA THR A 187 28.52 17.83 -16.28
C THR A 187 27.72 18.17 -15.02
N LEU A 188 28.22 19.08 -14.18
CA LEU A 188 27.53 19.51 -12.97
C LEU A 188 26.25 20.29 -13.26
N ALA A 189 26.28 21.21 -14.24
CA ALA A 189 25.08 21.94 -14.65
C ALA A 189 24.00 21.00 -15.22
N GLU A 190 24.40 20.01 -16.03
CA GLU A 190 23.47 19.00 -16.56
C GLU A 190 22.89 18.12 -15.45
N LEU A 191 23.70 17.72 -14.47
CA LEU A 191 23.25 16.92 -13.32
C LEU A 191 22.32 17.71 -12.40
N ALA A 192 22.60 18.99 -12.17
CA ALA A 192 21.72 19.88 -11.42
C ALA A 192 20.37 20.08 -12.13
N TYR A 193 20.37 20.25 -13.45
CA TYR A 193 19.13 20.35 -14.23
C TYR A 193 18.32 19.04 -14.21
N MET A 194 18.99 17.88 -14.31
CA MET A 194 18.34 16.58 -14.15
C MET A 194 17.76 16.40 -12.74
N TYR A 195 18.46 16.92 -11.72
CA TYR A 195 18.03 16.86 -10.34
C TYR A 195 16.77 17.72 -10.09
N GLU A 196 16.75 18.99 -10.54
CA GLU A 196 15.55 19.85 -10.42
C GLU A 196 14.32 19.20 -11.09
N ALA A 197 14.52 18.56 -12.26
CA ALA A 197 13.43 17.86 -12.94
C ALA A 197 12.94 16.60 -12.19
N GLU A 198 13.80 15.97 -11.39
CA GLU A 198 13.46 14.80 -10.57
C GLU A 198 12.84 15.19 -9.22
N GLU A 199 13.13 16.38 -8.67
CA GLU A 199 12.42 16.91 -7.49
C GLU A 199 10.91 17.01 -7.75
N ASP A 200 10.50 17.61 -8.87
CA ASP A 200 9.10 17.65 -9.33
C ASP A 200 8.49 16.25 -9.52
N LYS A 201 9.31 15.25 -9.84
CA LYS A 201 8.87 13.87 -9.99
C LYS A 201 8.69 13.21 -8.62
N VAL A 202 9.58 13.46 -7.67
CA VAL A 202 9.42 13.00 -6.29
C VAL A 202 8.16 13.57 -5.67
N GLU A 203 7.88 14.86 -5.85
CA GLU A 203 6.62 15.44 -5.38
C GLU A 203 5.40 14.78 -6.01
N ARG A 204 5.41 14.55 -7.33
CA ARG A 204 4.32 13.85 -8.03
C ARG A 204 4.14 12.42 -7.55
N VAL A 205 5.22 11.69 -7.31
CA VAL A 205 5.12 10.31 -6.80
C VAL A 205 4.65 10.32 -5.35
N VAL A 206 5.09 11.27 -4.53
CA VAL A 206 4.59 11.44 -3.16
C VAL A 206 3.08 11.69 -3.16
N ALA A 207 2.61 12.65 -3.97
CA ALA A 207 1.18 12.92 -4.12
C ALA A 207 0.41 11.70 -4.63
N GLY A 208 0.99 10.97 -5.60
CA GLY A 208 0.45 9.71 -6.08
C GLY A 208 0.33 8.67 -4.97
N ILE A 209 1.35 8.51 -4.13
CA ILE A 209 1.31 7.54 -3.05
C ILE A 209 0.34 7.95 -1.93
N GLU A 210 0.23 9.23 -1.60
CA GLU A 210 -0.77 9.72 -0.64
C GLU A 210 -2.18 9.41 -1.14
N GLN A 211 -2.45 9.69 -2.41
CA GLN A 211 -3.72 9.34 -3.03
C GLN A 211 -3.97 7.83 -3.04
N GLU A 212 -2.95 7.01 -3.30
CA GLU A 212 -3.09 5.56 -3.22
C GLU A 212 -3.28 5.05 -1.79
N LEU A 213 -2.75 5.74 -0.78
CA LEU A 213 -3.02 5.42 0.61
C LEU A 213 -4.49 5.70 0.96
N GLU A 214 -5.05 6.79 0.46
CA GLU A 214 -6.47 7.10 0.60
C GLU A 214 -7.35 6.05 -0.12
N ASN A 215 -7.00 5.71 -1.38
CA ASN A 215 -7.67 4.65 -2.13
C ASN A 215 -7.60 3.31 -1.40
N PHE A 216 -6.42 2.96 -0.87
CA PHE A 216 -6.22 1.75 -0.10
C PHE A 216 -7.10 1.73 1.16
N GLN A 217 -7.21 2.84 1.88
CA GLN A 217 -8.11 2.94 3.02
C GLN A 217 -9.58 2.78 2.62
N GLU A 218 -9.99 3.35 1.49
CA GLU A 218 -11.34 3.16 0.96
C GLU A 218 -11.61 1.69 0.63
N VAL A 219 -10.69 1.02 -0.06
CA VAL A 219 -10.77 -0.41 -0.39
C VAL A 219 -10.85 -1.25 0.89
N VAL A 220 -9.96 -1.01 1.86
CA VAL A 220 -9.97 -1.68 3.17
C VAL A 220 -11.31 -1.49 3.88
N ASN A 221 -11.89 -0.29 3.83
CA ASN A 221 -13.18 0.01 4.44
C ASN A 221 -14.33 -0.71 3.72
N ASN A 222 -14.27 -0.82 2.38
CA ASN A 222 -15.25 -1.56 1.59
C ASN A 222 -15.18 -3.06 1.88
N VAL A 223 -13.98 -3.66 1.85
CA VAL A 223 -13.76 -5.07 2.22
C VAL A 223 -14.28 -5.32 3.64
N ARG A 224 -14.00 -4.41 4.59
CA ARG A 224 -14.54 -4.51 5.94
C ARG A 224 -16.06 -4.58 5.96
N ARG A 225 -16.72 -3.62 5.30
CA ARG A 225 -18.18 -3.51 5.27
C ARG A 225 -18.81 -4.77 4.68
N ASP A 226 -18.27 -5.24 3.57
CA ASP A 226 -18.86 -6.34 2.81
C ASP A 226 -18.69 -7.68 3.55
N ILE A 227 -17.52 -7.91 4.14
CA ILE A 227 -17.27 -9.08 5.00
C ILE A 227 -18.11 -9.04 6.29
N TRP A 228 -18.29 -7.87 6.90
CA TRP A 228 -19.19 -7.74 8.05
C TRP A 228 -20.63 -8.09 7.68
N ALA A 229 -21.14 -7.50 6.60
CA ALA A 229 -22.49 -7.78 6.12
C ALA A 229 -22.70 -9.27 5.78
N MET A 230 -21.69 -9.92 5.22
CA MET A 230 -21.69 -11.37 4.96
C MET A 230 -21.69 -12.17 6.27
N SER A 231 -20.76 -11.88 7.17
CA SER A 231 -20.61 -12.60 8.45
C SER A 231 -21.88 -12.55 9.29
N ASP A 232 -22.52 -11.40 9.40
CA ASP A 232 -23.72 -11.29 10.22
C ASP A 232 -25.02 -11.59 9.49
N ARG A 233 -25.01 -11.70 8.15
CA ARG A 233 -26.04 -12.45 7.42
C ARG A 233 -25.98 -13.93 7.75
N ILE A 234 -24.79 -14.55 7.79
CA ILE A 234 -24.64 -15.96 8.16
C ILE A 234 -25.19 -16.19 9.57
N GLY A 235 -24.78 -15.37 10.54
CA GLY A 235 -25.29 -15.46 11.91
C GLY A 235 -26.81 -15.30 12.01
N ARG A 236 -27.39 -14.25 11.39
CA ARG A 236 -28.85 -14.04 11.41
C ARG A 236 -29.62 -15.18 10.76
N ASN A 237 -29.16 -15.67 9.61
CA ASN A 237 -29.83 -16.77 8.92
C ASN A 237 -29.78 -18.06 9.74
N PHE A 238 -28.65 -18.35 10.38
CA PHE A 238 -28.52 -19.50 11.26
C PHE A 238 -29.51 -19.42 12.42
N VAL A 239 -29.55 -18.30 13.15
CA VAL A 239 -30.48 -18.12 14.28
C VAL A 239 -31.93 -18.25 13.84
N PHE A 240 -32.30 -17.64 12.71
CA PHE A 240 -33.65 -17.73 12.17
C PHE A 240 -34.04 -19.17 11.84
N ASN A 241 -33.19 -19.90 11.10
CA ASN A 241 -33.46 -21.27 10.68
C ASN A 241 -33.50 -22.25 11.87
N MET A 242 -32.62 -22.05 12.86
CA MET A 242 -32.63 -22.83 14.10
C MET A 242 -33.88 -22.56 14.95
N GLY A 243 -34.43 -21.33 14.89
CA GLY A 243 -35.71 -21.00 15.50
C GLY A 243 -36.88 -21.78 14.88
N LEU A 244 -36.97 -21.79 13.55
CA LEU A 244 -37.98 -22.59 12.83
C LEU A 244 -37.86 -24.08 13.12
N LEU A 245 -36.62 -24.58 13.13
CA LEU A 245 -36.33 -25.98 13.46
C LEU A 245 -36.81 -26.34 14.86
N LEU A 246 -36.59 -25.45 15.84
CA LEU A 246 -37.09 -25.65 17.20
C LEU A 246 -38.63 -25.69 17.23
N GLU A 247 -39.31 -24.77 16.54
CA GLU A 247 -40.76 -24.75 16.45
C GLU A 247 -41.33 -26.07 15.87
N ASP A 248 -40.69 -26.61 14.84
CA ASP A 248 -41.06 -27.90 14.25
C ASP A 248 -40.79 -29.06 15.21
N ALA A 249 -39.65 -29.06 15.91
CA ALA A 249 -39.29 -30.10 16.84
C ALA A 249 -40.23 -30.17 18.06
N LEU A 250 -40.75 -29.03 18.52
CA LEU A 250 -41.72 -28.96 19.60
C LEU A 250 -43.12 -29.48 19.21
N GLN A 251 -43.37 -29.70 17.92
CA GLN A 251 -44.61 -30.32 17.43
C GLN A 251 -44.50 -31.86 17.31
N CYS A 252 -43.32 -32.44 17.49
CA CYS A 252 -43.15 -33.89 17.53
C CYS A 252 -43.91 -34.49 18.74
N SER A 253 -44.70 -35.53 18.50
CA SER A 253 -45.49 -36.27 19.49
C SER A 253 -45.13 -37.75 19.53
#